data_AF-A0A5N5TBP2-F1
#
_entry.id   AF-A0A5N5TBP2-F1
#
_cell.length_a   1.000
_cell.length_b   1.000
_cell.length_c   1.000
_cell.angle_alpha   90.00
_cell.angle_beta   90.00
_cell.angle_gamma   90.00
#
_symmetry.space_group_name_H-M   'P 1'
#
loop_
_entity.id
_entity.type
_entity.pdbx_description
1 polymer ?
#
loop_
_entity_poly.entity_id
_entity_poly.type
_entity_poly.pdbx_seq_one_letter_code
_entity_poly.pdbx_strand_id
1 'polypeptide(L)'
;ITETVSHPLYDPATVDNDVALLRLPEPIHLGDKIFPACVPDQGSSLPVGSQCTIIGWGKERNNHFFGTDVLNEAELQYIISILLVILYRYYQLYYINIIDIIIISILSHCME
;
A
#
# COMPACT_ATOMS: atom_id res chain seq x y z
N ILE A 1 2.46 20.66 -2.19
CA ILE A 1 2.11 20.24 -0.82
C ILE A 1 2.33 21.43 0.10
N THR A 2 1.38 21.75 0.98
CA THR A 2 1.49 22.85 1.96
C THR A 2 1.78 22.35 3.37
N GLU A 3 1.39 21.12 3.68
CA GLU A 3 1.54 20.53 5.00
C GLU A 3 1.70 19.01 4.86
N THR A 4 2.52 18.43 5.74
CA THR A 4 2.70 16.99 5.87
C THR A 4 2.48 16.63 7.34
N VAL A 5 1.59 15.67 7.60
CA VAL A 5 1.26 15.18 8.95
C VAL A 5 1.59 13.69 9.00
N SER A 6 2.72 13.35 9.61
CA SER A 6 3.10 11.95 9.86
C SER A 6 2.31 11.39 11.04
N HIS A 7 2.08 10.07 11.05
CA HIS A 7 1.47 9.41 12.19
C HIS A 7 2.31 9.67 13.47
N PRO A 8 1.70 10.12 14.58
CA PRO A 8 2.44 10.51 15.79
C PRO A 8 3.17 9.35 16.48
N LEU A 9 2.81 8.11 16.15
CA LEU A 9 3.43 6.88 16.66
C LEU A 9 4.28 6.16 15.61
N TYR A 10 4.69 6.83 14.53
CA TYR A 10 5.61 6.22 13.56
C TYR A 10 6.95 5.87 14.23
N ASP A 11 7.38 4.61 14.08
CA ASP A 11 8.67 4.13 14.56
C ASP A 11 9.56 3.75 13.36
N PRO A 12 10.66 4.48 13.09
CA PRO A 12 11.54 4.19 11.96
C PRO A 12 12.38 2.92 12.14
N ALA A 13 12.51 2.39 13.36
CA ALA A 13 13.25 1.16 13.62
C ALA A 13 12.42 -0.09 13.30
N THR A 14 11.11 -0.05 13.56
CA THR A 14 10.19 -1.18 13.30
C THR A 14 9.35 -0.99 12.03
N VAL A 15 9.29 0.24 11.51
CA VAL A 15 8.40 0.67 10.42
C VAL A 15 6.92 0.63 10.82
N ASP A 16 6.62 0.57 12.12
CA ASP A 16 5.24 0.55 12.59
C ASP A 16 4.57 1.92 12.38
N ASN A 17 3.31 1.89 11.98
CA ASN A 17 2.50 3.08 11.66
C ASN A 17 3.08 3.95 10.53
N ASP A 18 3.60 3.33 9.46
CA ASP A 18 4.12 4.01 8.27
C ASP A 18 3.00 4.62 7.40
N VAL A 19 2.39 5.69 7.90
CA VAL A 19 1.33 6.44 7.22
C VAL A 19 1.46 7.94 7.47
N ALA A 20 1.15 8.75 6.46
CA ALA A 20 1.15 10.21 6.54
C ALA A 20 0.04 10.82 5.68
N LEU A 21 -0.43 12.00 6.07
CA LEU A 21 -1.36 12.82 5.30
C LEU A 21 -0.62 13.99 4.65
N LEU A 22 -0.95 14.26 3.40
CA LEU A 22 -0.41 15.39 2.63
C LEU A 22 -1.54 16.38 2.32
N ARG A 23 -1.34 17.64 2.70
CA ARG A 23 -2.26 18.72 2.34
C ARG A 23 -1.83 19.37 1.05
N LEU A 24 -2.78 19.48 0.11
CA LEU A 24 -2.58 20.20 -1.13
C LEU A 24 -2.75 21.71 -0.91
N PRO A 25 -2.04 22.56 -1.68
CA PRO A 25 -2.20 24.01 -1.62
C PRO A 25 -3.64 24.45 -1.95
N GLU A 26 -4.28 23.73 -2.86
CA GLU A 26 -5.65 24.00 -3.31
C GLU A 26 -6.41 22.68 -3.45
N PRO A 27 -7.75 22.68 -3.28
CA PRO A 27 -8.58 21.52 -3.57
C PRO A 27 -8.45 21.09 -5.04
N ILE A 28 -8.47 19.78 -5.28
CA ILE A 28 -8.49 19.23 -6.64
C ILE A 28 -9.93 19.16 -7.15
N HIS A 29 -10.14 19.52 -8.42
CA HIS A 29 -11.39 19.27 -9.13
C HIS A 29 -11.45 17.79 -9.55
N LEU A 30 -12.47 17.08 -9.05
CA LEU A 30 -12.72 15.71 -9.44
C LEU A 30 -13.24 15.63 -10.88
N GLY A 31 -13.00 14.49 -11.53
CA GLY A 31 -13.47 14.21 -12.88
C GLY A 31 -13.17 12.77 -13.29
N ASP A 32 -13.34 12.45 -14.57
CA ASP A 32 -13.29 11.07 -15.07
C ASP A 32 -11.96 10.34 -14.80
N LYS A 33 -10.87 11.10 -14.62
CA LYS A 33 -9.53 10.57 -14.37
C LYS A 33 -9.03 10.82 -12.95
N ILE A 34 -9.77 11.60 -12.15
CA ILE A 34 -9.35 12.03 -10.82
C ILE A 34 -10.53 11.85 -9.87
N PHE A 35 -10.45 10.81 -9.05
CA PHE A 35 -11.43 10.49 -8.02
C PHE A 35 -10.71 9.96 -6.77
N PRO A 36 -11.25 10.20 -5.57
CA PRO A 36 -10.67 9.70 -4.34
C PRO A 36 -10.85 8.19 -4.23
N ALA A 37 -9.86 7.51 -3.63
CA ALA A 37 -10.00 6.14 -3.18
C ALA A 37 -10.90 6.04 -1.93
N CYS A 38 -11.60 4.92 -1.78
CA CYS A 38 -12.33 4.60 -0.56
C CYS A 38 -11.36 4.29 0.59
N VAL A 39 -11.71 4.69 1.80
CA VAL A 39 -10.99 4.32 3.03
C VAL A 39 -11.85 3.29 3.77
N PRO A 40 -11.28 2.15 4.20
CA PRO A 40 -12.01 1.15 4.97
C PRO A 40 -12.53 1.71 6.30
N ASP A 41 -13.68 1.21 6.73
CA ASP A 41 -14.19 1.48 8.08
C ASP A 41 -13.27 0.88 9.14
N GLN A 42 -13.20 1.52 10.30
CA GLN A 42 -12.39 1.04 11.41
C GLN A 42 -12.85 -0.37 11.83
N GLY A 43 -11.90 -1.30 11.90
CA GLY A 43 -12.18 -2.69 12.27
C GLY A 43 -12.77 -3.55 11.16
N SER A 44 -12.96 -3.01 9.95
CA SER A 44 -13.23 -3.84 8.78
C SER A 44 -12.02 -4.73 8.46
N SER A 45 -12.31 -5.92 7.92
CA SER A 45 -11.28 -6.91 7.60
C SER A 45 -11.49 -7.40 6.17
N LEU A 46 -10.41 -7.50 5.40
CA LEU A 46 -10.43 -8.21 4.13
C LEU A 46 -10.55 -9.73 4.35
N PRO A 47 -11.48 -10.41 3.68
CA PRO A 47 -11.49 -11.87 3.61
C PRO A 47 -10.19 -12.44 3.05
N VAL A 48 -9.69 -13.52 3.64
CA VAL A 48 -8.52 -14.24 3.07
C VAL A 48 -8.88 -14.78 1.69
N GLY A 49 -8.00 -14.58 0.73
CA GLY A 49 -8.21 -14.91 -0.68
C GLY A 49 -8.84 -13.79 -1.50
N SER A 50 -9.20 -12.66 -0.88
CA SER A 50 -9.67 -11.47 -1.63
C SER A 50 -8.65 -11.08 -2.69
N GLN A 51 -9.14 -10.87 -3.91
CA GLN A 51 -8.32 -10.35 -4.99
C GLN A 51 -8.10 -8.86 -4.78
N CYS A 52 -6.87 -8.43 -4.97
CA CYS A 52 -6.38 -7.10 -4.70
C CYS A 52 -5.55 -6.63 -5.88
N THR A 53 -5.75 -5.39 -6.31
CA THR A 53 -4.95 -4.82 -7.38
C THR A 53 -3.97 -3.81 -6.81
N ILE A 54 -2.70 -3.93 -7.21
CA ILE A 54 -1.65 -2.96 -6.94
C ILE A 54 -1.36 -2.20 -8.24
N ILE A 55 -1.20 -0.89 -8.16
CA ILE A 55 -0.91 -0.03 -9.31
C ILE A 55 0.30 0.86 -9.04
N GLY A 56 1.13 1.09 -10.05
CA GLY A 56 2.24 2.02 -9.94
C GLY A 56 3.26 1.98 -11.07
N TRP A 57 4.28 2.82 -10.93
CA TRP A 57 5.40 2.98 -11.86
C TRP A 57 6.70 2.37 -11.30
N GLY A 58 6.58 1.37 -10.43
CA GLY A 58 7.71 0.73 -9.77
C GLY A 58 8.62 -0.02 -10.73
N LYS A 59 9.70 -0.60 -10.20
CA LYS A 59 10.57 -1.49 -10.97
C LYS A 59 9.77 -2.74 -11.39
N GLU A 60 9.75 -3.04 -12.69
CA GLU A 60 9.17 -4.28 -13.19
C GLU A 60 9.97 -5.52 -12.79
N ARG A 61 11.28 -5.36 -12.61
CA ARG A 61 12.22 -6.45 -12.30
C ARG A 61 13.24 -6.01 -11.28
N ASN A 62 13.72 -6.96 -10.48
CA ASN A 62 14.71 -6.72 -9.42
C ASN A 62 16.03 -6.11 -9.92
N ASN A 63 16.37 -6.35 -11.20
CA ASN A 63 17.59 -5.82 -11.81
C ASN A 63 17.39 -4.45 -12.51
N HIS A 64 16.18 -3.90 -12.54
CA HIS A 64 15.97 -2.54 -13.04
C HIS A 64 16.50 -1.52 -12.03
N PHE A 65 17.23 -0.52 -12.50
CA PHE A 65 17.74 0.57 -11.66
C PHE A 65 16.64 1.58 -11.30
N PHE A 66 15.73 1.83 -12.25
CA PHE A 66 14.65 2.81 -12.15
C PHE A 66 13.28 2.15 -12.38
N GLY A 67 12.22 2.88 -12.03
CA GLY A 67 10.84 2.53 -12.36
C GLY A 67 10.53 2.71 -13.85
N THR A 68 9.24 2.61 -14.19
CA THR A 68 8.72 2.73 -15.55
C THR A 68 8.08 4.11 -15.78
N ASP A 69 8.00 4.55 -17.03
CA ASP A 69 7.19 5.73 -17.39
C ASP A 69 5.72 5.36 -17.69
N VAL A 70 5.42 4.07 -17.76
CA VAL A 70 4.09 3.51 -18.00
C VAL A 70 3.50 2.99 -16.70
N LEU A 71 2.24 3.33 -16.43
CA LEU A 71 1.51 2.82 -15.27
C LEU A 71 1.23 1.34 -15.47
N ASN A 72 1.61 0.52 -14.50
CA ASN A 72 1.34 -0.91 -14.50
C ASN A 72 0.37 -1.28 -13.37
N GLU A 73 -0.29 -2.41 -13.55
CA GLU A 73 -1.14 -3.05 -12.54
C GLU A 73 -0.71 -4.50 -12.33
N ALA A 74 -0.92 -5.02 -11.11
CA ALA A 74 -0.76 -6.43 -10.81
C ALA A 74 -1.84 -6.88 -9.84
N GLU A 75 -2.41 -8.06 -10.11
CA GLU A 75 -3.42 -8.68 -9.26
C GLU A 75 -2.76 -9.65 -8.29
N LEU A 76 -3.14 -9.56 -7.02
CA LEU A 76 -2.63 -10.35 -5.91
C LEU A 76 -3.80 -10.90 -5.11
N GLN A 77 -3.55 -11.96 -4.34
CA GLN A 77 -4.50 -12.47 -3.37
C GLN A 77 -4.08 -12.06 -1.96
N TYR A 78 -5.02 -11.50 -1.20
CA TYR A 78 -4.81 -11.22 0.21
C TYR A 78 -4.62 -12.53 0.98
N ILE A 79 -3.47 -12.65 1.62
CA ILE A 79 -3.12 -13.80 2.45
C ILE A 79 -2.88 -13.34 3.88
N ILE A 80 -3.32 -14.15 4.85
CA ILE A 80 -3.20 -13.80 6.26
C ILE A 80 -1.73 -13.77 6.71
N SER A 81 -1.41 -12.90 7.67
CA SER A 81 -0.05 -12.68 8.17
C SER A 81 0.64 -13.95 8.69
N ILE A 82 -0.10 -14.91 9.25
CA ILE A 82 0.47 -16.18 9.74
C ILE A 82 1.08 -17.00 8.59
N LEU A 83 0.42 -17.05 7.43
CA LEU A 83 0.96 -17.76 6.26
C LEU A 83 2.19 -17.04 5.69
N LEU A 84 2.16 -15.71 5.65
CA LEU A 84 3.31 -14.90 5.28
C LEU A 84 4.48 -15.17 6.24
N VAL A 85 4.30 -15.07 7.55
CA VAL A 85 5.37 -15.34 8.52
C VAL A 85 5.97 -16.74 8.35
N ILE A 86 5.18 -17.76 8.05
CA ILE A 86 5.67 -19.12 7.79
C ILE A 86 6.50 -19.16 6.49
N LEU A 87 6.02 -18.56 5.40
CA LEU A 87 6.75 -18.48 4.13
C LEU A 87 8.05 -17.68 4.29
N TYR A 88 8.02 -16.55 4.98
CA TYR A 88 9.19 -15.71 5.26
C TYR A 88 10.24 -16.43 6.11
N ARG A 89 9.81 -17.15 7.16
CA ARG A 89 10.70 -18.00 7.97
C ARG A 89 11.29 -19.16 7.17
N TYR A 90 10.52 -19.71 6.24
CA TYR A 90 10.97 -20.78 5.34
C TYR A 90 11.99 -20.28 4.30
N TYR A 91 11.82 -19.07 3.76
CA TYR A 91 12.69 -18.48 2.73
C TYR A 91 13.81 -17.56 3.24
N GLN A 92 13.96 -17.36 4.56
CA GLN A 92 15.06 -16.61 5.20
C GLN A 92 15.25 -15.16 4.69
N LEU A 93 14.16 -14.45 4.38
CA LEU A 93 14.21 -13.04 3.99
C LEU A 93 14.11 -12.15 5.25
N TYR A 94 15.13 -11.31 5.47
CA TYR A 94 15.27 -10.42 6.63
C TYR A 94 14.18 -9.32 6.65
N TYR A 95 13.48 -9.23 7.79
CA TYR A 95 12.67 -8.13 8.33
C TYR A 95 11.98 -7.15 7.35
N ILE A 96 10.69 -7.40 7.08
CA ILE A 96 9.70 -6.34 6.79
C ILE A 96 8.38 -6.77 7.46
N ASN A 97 7.89 -6.01 8.43
CA ASN A 97 6.51 -6.14 8.93
C ASN A 97 5.58 -5.71 7.79
N ILE A 98 5.01 -6.68 7.05
CA ILE A 98 4.14 -6.46 5.88
C ILE A 98 2.81 -5.76 6.23
N ILE A 99 2.51 -5.57 7.51
CA ILE A 99 1.20 -5.07 7.94
C ILE A 99 1.01 -3.58 7.63
N ASP A 100 2.08 -2.80 7.38
CA ASP A 100 1.94 -1.33 7.28
C ASP A 100 2.29 -0.71 5.90
N ILE A 101 2.72 -1.49 4.90
CA ILE A 101 3.23 -0.93 3.62
C ILE A 101 2.14 -0.55 2.61
N ILE A 102 0.88 -0.89 2.87
CA ILE A 102 -0.12 -0.95 1.81
C ILE A 102 -1.44 -0.33 2.26
N ILE A 103 -1.54 1.00 2.35
CA ILE A 103 -2.85 1.64 2.59
C ILE A 103 -3.31 2.66 1.55
N ILE A 104 -2.47 3.28 0.72
CA ILE A 104 -2.99 4.39 -0.10
C ILE A 104 -3.48 3.97 -1.50
N SER A 105 -2.93 2.93 -2.14
CA SER A 105 -3.34 2.55 -3.51
C SER A 105 -4.03 1.17 -3.64
N ILE A 106 -3.75 0.24 -2.74
CA ILE A 106 -4.13 -1.18 -2.93
C ILE A 106 -5.49 -1.48 -2.32
N LEU A 107 -5.87 -0.81 -1.23
CA LEU A 107 -7.18 -1.03 -0.59
C LEU A 107 -8.36 -0.54 -1.44
N SER A 108 -8.13 0.36 -2.41
CA SER A 108 -9.21 0.88 -3.26
C SER A 108 -9.84 -0.19 -4.16
N HIS A 109 -9.09 -1.23 -4.54
CA HIS A 109 -9.54 -2.30 -5.43
C HIS A 109 -9.62 -3.68 -4.76
N CYS A 110 -9.27 -3.80 -3.48
CA CYS A 110 -9.52 -5.03 -2.72
C CYS A 110 -10.96 -5.14 -2.19
N MET A 111 -11.69 -4.02 -2.19
CA MET A 111 -12.99 -3.86 -1.52
C MET A 111 -14.11 -3.47 -2.49
N GLU A 112 -14.00 -3.83 -3.77
CA GLU A 112 -15.19 -3.88 -4.63
C GLU A 112 -16.24 -4.87 -4.08
#